data_AF-A0A9D5HRY7-F1
#
_entry.id   AF-A0A9D5HRY7-F1
#
_cell.length_a   1.000
_cell.length_b   1.000
_cell.length_c   1.000
_cell.angle_alpha   90.00
_cell.angle_beta   90.00
_cell.angle_gamma   90.00
#
_symmetry.space_group_name_H-M   'P 1'
#
loop_
_entity.id
_entity.type
_entity.pdbx_description
1 polymer ?
#
loop_
_entity_poly.entity_id
_entity_poly.type
_entity_poly.pdbx_seq_one_letter_code
_entity_poly.pdbx_strand_id
1 'polypeptide(L)'
;MLPKKAAEKPSLLLLPSSLDVDGEFEQVFHYFDEDGDGKISPVELRNCMKIVGEELTEEEAKAIVISSDTDGDGLLAFEEFVKLVGGQGEEEKFRNLMEAFKMYEMEGKGCITPKSLKRALGRLGECKTTEECQKMIRRFDLDGDGVISFEEFRIMLL
;
A
#
# COMPACT_ATOMS: atom_id res chain seq x y z
N MET A 1 14.73 41.08 -18.43
CA MET A 1 15.41 39.81 -18.08
C MET A 1 14.78 39.30 -16.79
N LEU A 2 14.01 38.22 -16.88
CA LEU A 2 13.27 37.64 -15.75
C LEU A 2 14.03 36.39 -15.24
N PRO A 3 14.13 36.17 -13.93
CA PRO A 3 14.76 34.98 -13.39
C PRO A 3 13.87 33.76 -13.68
N LYS A 4 14.49 32.69 -14.18
CA LYS A 4 13.88 31.38 -14.40
C LYS A 4 13.51 30.80 -13.04
N LYS A 5 12.21 30.71 -12.74
CA LYS A 5 11.68 30.05 -11.54
C LYS A 5 11.91 28.54 -11.72
N ALA A 6 12.76 27.96 -10.88
CA ALA A 6 12.95 26.52 -10.82
C ALA A 6 11.61 25.88 -10.42
N ALA A 7 11.14 24.91 -11.19
CA ALA A 7 10.05 24.05 -10.81
C ALA A 7 10.55 23.16 -9.65
N GLU A 8 10.11 23.46 -8.43
CA GLU A 8 10.21 22.51 -7.31
C GLU A 8 9.41 21.26 -7.68
N LYS A 9 10.09 20.11 -7.64
CA LYS A 9 9.46 18.80 -7.74
C LYS A 9 8.50 18.65 -6.54
N PRO A 10 7.23 18.24 -6.74
CA PRO A 10 6.37 17.94 -5.61
C PRO A 10 6.99 16.76 -4.86
N SER A 11 7.29 16.99 -3.60
CA SER A 11 7.87 16.01 -2.70
C SER A 11 6.74 15.09 -2.23
N LEU A 12 6.78 13.83 -2.65
CA LEU A 12 5.83 12.75 -2.30
C LEU A 12 5.93 12.29 -0.82
N LEU A 13 6.21 13.21 0.12
CA LEU A 13 6.46 12.89 1.53
C LEU A 13 5.47 13.54 2.50
N LEU A 14 4.25 13.82 2.07
CA LEU A 14 3.18 14.22 2.97
C LEU A 14 1.98 13.29 2.80
N LEU A 15 2.07 12.09 3.38
CA LEU A 15 0.90 11.25 3.57
C LEU A 15 -0.02 11.95 4.59
N PRO A 16 -1.27 12.31 4.23
CA PRO A 16 -2.24 12.76 5.20
C PRO A 16 -2.61 11.57 6.09
N SER A 17 -2.35 11.71 7.38
CA SER A 17 -3.05 10.93 8.38
C SER A 17 -4.48 11.45 8.41
N SER A 18 -5.47 10.54 8.40
CA SER A 18 -6.92 10.74 8.51
C SER A 18 -7.70 11.03 7.21
N LEU A 19 -8.35 9.95 6.72
CA LEU A 19 -9.76 9.87 6.31
C LEU A 19 -10.32 10.98 5.41
N ASP A 20 -9.96 10.93 4.12
CA ASP A 20 -10.80 11.37 3.00
C ASP A 20 -10.45 10.52 1.76
N VAL A 21 -10.63 9.20 1.89
CA VAL A 21 -10.25 8.23 0.84
C VAL A 21 -10.94 8.53 -0.50
N ASP A 22 -12.17 9.03 -0.48
CA ASP A 22 -12.93 9.36 -1.69
C ASP A 22 -12.31 10.53 -2.49
N GLY A 23 -11.72 11.52 -1.80
CA GLY A 23 -11.14 12.70 -2.44
C GLY A 23 -9.77 12.44 -3.08
N GLU A 24 -9.01 11.49 -2.53
CA GLU A 24 -7.72 11.08 -3.13
C GLU A 24 -7.96 10.22 -4.38
N PHE A 25 -8.94 9.31 -4.37
CA PHE A 25 -9.26 8.51 -5.55
C PHE A 25 -9.80 9.35 -6.71
N GLU A 26 -10.59 10.38 -6.44
CA GLU A 26 -11.09 11.30 -7.48
C GLU A 26 -9.95 12.10 -8.14
N GLN A 27 -8.97 12.55 -7.35
CA GLN A 27 -7.78 13.24 -7.88
C GLN A 27 -6.89 12.32 -8.72
N VAL A 28 -6.71 11.07 -8.28
CA VAL A 28 -5.95 10.09 -9.05
C VAL A 28 -6.74 9.66 -10.29
N PHE A 29 -8.05 9.48 -10.19
CA PHE A 29 -8.89 9.14 -11.34
C PHE A 29 -8.80 10.22 -12.44
N HIS A 30 -8.95 11.49 -12.09
CA HIS A 30 -8.76 12.60 -13.02
C HIS A 30 -7.33 12.76 -13.54
N TYR A 31 -6.35 12.23 -12.81
CA TYR A 31 -4.98 12.19 -13.31
C TYR A 31 -4.81 11.12 -14.40
N PHE A 32 -5.57 10.02 -14.30
CA PHE A 32 -5.57 8.93 -15.27
C PHE A 32 -6.47 9.21 -16.48
N ASP A 33 -7.66 9.77 -16.28
CA ASP A 33 -8.62 10.19 -17.32
C ASP A 33 -8.11 11.48 -18.02
N GLU A 34 -7.30 11.31 -19.07
CA GLU A 34 -6.58 12.41 -19.74
C GLU A 34 -7.51 13.15 -20.70
N ASP A 35 -8.48 12.45 -21.29
CA ASP A 35 -9.45 13.03 -22.21
C ASP A 35 -10.74 13.55 -21.53
N GLY A 36 -10.94 13.21 -20.25
CA GLY A 36 -12.04 13.70 -19.43
C GLY A 36 -13.39 13.06 -19.76
N ASP A 37 -13.39 11.86 -20.34
CA ASP A 37 -14.61 11.14 -20.69
C ASP A 37 -15.29 10.48 -19.48
N GLY A 38 -14.65 10.52 -18.32
CA GLY A 38 -15.14 9.96 -17.07
C GLY A 38 -14.88 8.46 -16.93
N LYS A 39 -14.00 7.90 -17.78
CA LYS A 39 -13.53 6.52 -17.77
C LYS A 39 -12.02 6.48 -18.02
N ILE A 40 -11.38 5.36 -17.72
CA ILE A 40 -9.94 5.18 -17.97
C ILE A 40 -9.75 4.07 -18.99
N SER A 41 -9.17 4.41 -20.13
CA SER A 41 -8.79 3.45 -21.15
C SER A 41 -7.50 2.70 -20.80
N PRO A 42 -7.24 1.53 -21.41
CA PRO A 42 -5.97 0.82 -21.24
C PRO A 42 -4.74 1.65 -21.64
N VAL A 43 -4.92 2.60 -22.57
CA VAL A 43 -3.84 3.48 -23.03
C VAL A 43 -3.51 4.53 -21.97
N GLU A 44 -4.53 5.13 -21.36
CA GLU A 44 -4.41 6.10 -20.28
C GLU A 44 -3.82 5.49 -19.01
N LEU A 45 -4.29 4.30 -18.62
CA LEU A 45 -3.72 3.52 -17.51
C LEU A 45 -2.21 3.31 -17.70
N ARG A 46 -1.82 2.88 -18.90
CA ARG A 46 -0.41 2.64 -19.24
C ARG A 46 0.41 3.93 -19.23
N ASN A 47 -0.13 5.02 -19.75
CA ASN A 47 0.56 6.31 -19.77
C ASN A 47 0.79 6.83 -18.36
N CYS A 48 -0.18 6.70 -17.47
CA CYS A 48 -0.03 7.09 -16.08
C CYS A 48 0.99 6.23 -15.32
N MET A 49 0.96 4.90 -15.49
CA MET A 49 1.92 4.02 -14.82
C MET A 49 3.37 4.33 -15.23
N LYS A 50 3.59 4.70 -16.50
CA LYS A 50 4.91 5.18 -16.97
C LYS A 50 5.38 6.43 -16.24
N ILE A 51 4.48 7.33 -15.86
CA ILE A 51 4.82 8.56 -15.12
C ILE A 51 5.16 8.24 -13.66
N VAL A 52 4.49 7.23 -13.08
CA VAL A 52 4.78 6.72 -11.72
C VAL A 52 6.10 5.93 -11.67
N GLY A 53 6.63 5.54 -12.83
CA GLY A 53 7.92 4.86 -12.97
C GLY A 53 7.81 3.35 -13.18
N GLU A 54 6.61 2.83 -13.38
CA GLU A 54 6.37 1.44 -13.79
C GLU A 54 6.02 1.36 -15.28
N GLU A 55 6.60 0.40 -15.99
CA GLU A 55 6.37 0.24 -17.42
C GLU A 55 5.44 -0.96 -17.67
N LEU A 56 4.19 -0.68 -18.01
CA LEU A 56 3.23 -1.71 -18.44
C LEU A 56 3.27 -1.90 -19.96
N THR A 57 3.21 -3.16 -20.40
CA THR A 57 2.92 -3.52 -21.79
C THR A 57 1.46 -3.24 -22.15
N GLU A 58 1.16 -3.23 -23.44
CA GLU A 58 -0.22 -3.01 -23.91
C GLU A 58 -1.12 -4.16 -23.46
N GLU A 59 -0.59 -5.38 -23.47
CA GLU A 59 -1.28 -6.60 -23.03
C GLU A 59 -1.55 -6.59 -21.53
N GLU A 60 -0.61 -6.14 -20.71
CA GLU A 60 -0.78 -6.01 -19.25
C GLU A 60 -1.81 -4.94 -18.90
N ALA A 61 -1.73 -3.76 -19.52
CA ALA A 61 -2.71 -2.70 -19.27
C ALA A 61 -4.13 -3.12 -19.68
N LYS A 62 -4.26 -3.81 -20.83
CA LYS A 62 -5.54 -4.40 -21.25
C LYS A 62 -6.03 -5.48 -20.28
N ALA A 63 -5.15 -6.36 -19.83
CA ALA A 63 -5.52 -7.41 -18.87
C ALA A 63 -6.00 -6.83 -17.54
N ILE A 64 -5.35 -5.77 -17.05
CA ILE A 64 -5.74 -5.05 -15.84
C ILE A 64 -7.13 -4.43 -16.01
N VAL A 65 -7.36 -3.68 -17.09
CA VAL A 65 -8.68 -3.11 -17.39
C VAL A 65 -9.74 -4.20 -17.47
N ILE A 66 -9.55 -5.23 -18.31
CA ILE A 66 -10.53 -6.31 -18.51
C ILE A 66 -10.83 -7.09 -17.22
N SER A 67 -9.85 -7.23 -16.32
CA SER A 67 -10.06 -7.93 -15.04
C SER A 67 -10.93 -7.17 -14.05
N SER A 68 -11.02 -5.84 -14.19
CA SER A 68 -11.78 -4.97 -13.28
C SER A 68 -13.02 -4.37 -13.93
N ASP A 69 -13.07 -4.36 -15.27
CA ASP A 69 -14.21 -4.01 -16.11
C ASP A 69 -15.36 -5.01 -15.88
N THR A 70 -16.36 -4.55 -15.14
CA THR A 70 -17.55 -5.32 -14.78
C THR A 70 -18.72 -5.08 -15.73
N ASP A 71 -18.75 -3.94 -16.43
CA ASP A 71 -19.80 -3.62 -17.41
C ASP A 71 -19.47 -4.12 -18.83
N GLY A 72 -18.21 -4.48 -19.08
CA GLY A 72 -17.70 -5.10 -20.29
C GLY A 72 -17.46 -4.11 -21.43
N ASP A 73 -17.33 -2.82 -21.14
CA ASP A 73 -17.13 -1.79 -22.15
C ASP A 73 -15.66 -1.59 -22.57
N GLY A 74 -14.74 -2.25 -21.88
CA GLY A 74 -13.31 -2.20 -22.13
C GLY A 74 -12.60 -0.97 -21.56
N LEU A 75 -13.26 -0.22 -20.68
CA LEU A 75 -12.76 0.94 -19.95
C LEU A 75 -12.95 0.71 -18.44
N LEU A 76 -12.36 1.57 -17.60
CA LEU A 76 -12.61 1.56 -16.15
C LEU A 76 -13.42 2.78 -15.76
N ALA A 77 -14.66 2.58 -15.33
CA ALA A 77 -15.43 3.61 -14.68
C ALA A 77 -14.84 3.96 -13.30
N PHE A 78 -15.23 5.10 -12.72
CA PHE A 78 -14.75 5.53 -11.41
C PHE A 78 -14.91 4.45 -10.33
N GLU A 79 -16.07 3.79 -10.23
CA GLU A 79 -16.27 2.74 -9.24
C GLU A 79 -15.38 1.50 -9.48
N GLU A 80 -15.05 1.20 -10.72
CA GLU A 80 -14.19 0.08 -11.10
C GLU A 80 -12.73 0.40 -10.85
N PHE A 81 -12.32 1.64 -11.13
CA PHE A 81 -11.02 2.17 -10.75
C PHE A 81 -10.82 2.19 -9.24
N VAL A 82 -11.81 2.64 -8.46
CA VAL A 82 -11.74 2.62 -6.99
C VAL A 82 -11.63 1.19 -6.48
N LYS A 83 -12.31 0.22 -7.08
CA LYS A 83 -12.13 -1.20 -6.73
C LYS A 83 -10.76 -1.74 -7.14
N LEU A 84 -10.24 -1.32 -8.30
CA LEU A 84 -8.94 -1.73 -8.79
C LEU A 84 -7.82 -1.15 -7.92
N VAL A 85 -7.83 0.15 -7.64
CA VAL A 85 -6.81 0.82 -6.81
C VAL A 85 -7.03 0.56 -5.32
N GLY A 86 -8.28 0.46 -4.87
CA GLY A 86 -8.62 0.07 -3.50
C GLY A 86 -8.26 -1.40 -3.22
N GLY A 87 -8.50 -2.29 -4.19
CA GLY A 87 -8.14 -3.71 -4.14
C GLY A 87 -6.64 -3.96 -4.30
N GLN A 88 -5.98 -3.24 -5.22
CA GLN A 88 -4.51 -3.24 -5.33
C GLN A 88 -3.86 -2.64 -4.08
N GLY A 89 -4.45 -1.61 -3.49
CA GLY A 89 -4.01 -1.04 -2.23
C GLY A 89 -4.14 -2.04 -1.08
N GLU A 90 -5.20 -2.85 -1.02
CA GLU A 90 -5.30 -3.92 -0.03
C GLU A 90 -4.33 -5.07 -0.28
N GLU A 91 -4.14 -5.51 -1.53
CA GLU A 91 -3.15 -6.56 -1.84
C GLU A 91 -1.71 -6.09 -1.64
N GLU A 92 -1.39 -4.85 -1.99
CA GLU A 92 -0.09 -4.23 -1.76
C GLU A 92 0.13 -3.97 -0.28
N LYS A 93 -0.86 -3.44 0.46
CA LYS A 93 -0.82 -3.35 1.93
C LYS A 93 -0.63 -4.74 2.52
N PHE A 94 -1.35 -5.75 2.07
CA PHE A 94 -1.21 -7.13 2.53
C PHE A 94 0.20 -7.68 2.25
N ARG A 95 0.75 -7.39 1.07
CA ARG A 95 2.12 -7.78 0.68
C ARG A 95 3.17 -7.07 1.53
N ASN A 96 3.05 -5.76 1.71
CA ASN A 96 3.92 -4.93 2.54
C ASN A 96 3.83 -5.35 4.02
N LEU A 97 2.62 -5.63 4.52
CA LEU A 97 2.37 -6.16 5.85
C LEU A 97 2.97 -7.55 6.02
N MET A 98 2.82 -8.44 5.04
CA MET A 98 3.39 -9.78 5.05
C MET A 98 4.92 -9.73 5.03
N GLU A 99 5.51 -8.83 4.27
CA GLU A 99 6.97 -8.65 4.22
C GLU A 99 7.50 -8.06 5.53
N ALA A 100 6.86 -7.03 6.06
CA ALA A 100 7.18 -6.48 7.37
C ALA A 100 7.02 -7.54 8.46
N PHE A 101 5.93 -8.29 8.46
CA PHE A 101 5.67 -9.38 9.40
C PHE A 101 6.77 -10.44 9.33
N LYS A 102 7.17 -10.87 8.13
CA LYS A 102 8.30 -11.80 7.93
C LYS A 102 9.65 -11.24 8.41
N MET A 103 9.83 -9.92 8.39
CA MET A 103 11.04 -9.29 8.93
C MET A 103 11.13 -9.45 10.45
N TYR A 104 9.99 -9.43 11.14
CA TYR A 104 9.92 -9.66 12.59
C TYR A 104 9.82 -11.15 12.96
N GLU A 105 9.10 -11.94 12.17
CA GLU A 105 8.90 -13.39 12.29
C GLU A 105 10.18 -14.15 11.86
N MET A 106 11.16 -14.22 12.75
CA MET A 106 12.46 -14.86 12.47
C MET A 106 12.54 -16.35 12.84
N GLU A 107 11.47 -16.94 13.36
CA GLU A 107 11.48 -18.32 13.90
C GLU A 107 10.73 -19.33 12.99
N GLY A 108 10.11 -18.89 11.90
CA GLY A 108 9.30 -19.71 11.00
C GLY A 108 8.01 -20.23 11.62
N LYS A 109 7.50 -19.54 12.65
CA LYS A 109 6.32 -19.96 13.42
C LYS A 109 5.02 -19.33 12.94
N GLY A 110 5.09 -18.36 12.04
CA GLY A 110 3.93 -17.59 11.60
C GLY A 110 3.35 -16.67 12.68
N CYS A 111 4.11 -16.37 13.74
CA CYS A 111 3.75 -15.43 14.80
C CYS A 111 4.98 -14.71 15.34
N ILE A 112 4.83 -13.43 15.71
CA ILE A 112 5.91 -12.64 16.29
C ILE A 112 5.95 -12.94 17.79
N THR A 113 6.92 -13.75 18.18
CA THR A 113 7.21 -14.06 19.59
C THR A 113 8.07 -12.96 20.24
N PRO A 114 8.13 -12.88 21.58
CA PRO A 114 9.03 -11.94 22.27
C PRO A 114 10.51 -12.11 21.90
N LYS A 115 10.92 -13.33 21.54
CA LYS A 115 12.29 -13.63 21.11
C LYS A 115 12.55 -13.13 19.69
N SER A 116 11.59 -13.34 18.79
CA SER A 116 11.67 -12.88 17.40
C SER A 116 11.68 -11.35 17.32
N LEU A 117 10.81 -10.68 18.09
CA LEU A 117 10.77 -9.23 18.23
C LEU A 117 12.10 -8.68 18.77
N LYS A 118 12.62 -9.26 19.85
CA LYS A 118 13.93 -8.89 20.40
C LYS A 118 15.05 -8.97 19.36
N ARG A 119 15.04 -10.02 18.53
CA ARG A 119 16.06 -10.23 17.50
C ARG A 119 15.92 -9.24 16.35
N ALA A 120 14.70 -8.95 15.92
CA ALA A 120 14.41 -7.96 14.90
C ALA A 120 14.81 -6.54 15.36
N LEU A 121 14.44 -6.15 16.59
CA LEU A 121 14.87 -4.90 17.22
C LEU A 121 16.39 -4.81 17.34
N GLY A 122 17.05 -5.90 17.72
CA GLY A 122 18.51 -5.96 17.78
C GLY A 122 19.19 -5.71 16.42
N ARG A 123 18.56 -6.10 15.30
CA ARG A 123 19.06 -5.77 13.95
C ARG A 123 18.84 -4.32 13.56
N LEU A 124 17.78 -3.69 14.07
CA LEU A 124 17.49 -2.26 13.91
C LEU A 124 18.37 -1.37 14.82
N GLY A 125 19.26 -1.97 15.62
CA GLY A 125 20.14 -1.28 16.56
C GLY A 125 19.51 -1.00 17.92
N GLU A 126 18.29 -1.50 18.18
CA GLU A 126 17.63 -1.38 19.47
C GLU A 126 17.86 -2.63 20.34
N CYS A 127 18.53 -2.44 21.47
CA CYS A 127 18.72 -3.49 22.47
C CYS A 127 17.60 -3.42 23.51
N LYS A 128 16.63 -4.33 23.43
CA LYS A 128 15.59 -4.49 24.45
C LYS A 128 15.70 -5.84 25.18
N THR A 129 15.28 -5.88 26.44
CA THR A 129 15.20 -7.15 27.17
C THR A 129 13.99 -7.96 26.73
N THR A 130 13.99 -9.25 27.06
CA THR A 130 12.86 -10.13 26.75
C THR A 130 11.59 -9.68 27.50
N GLU A 131 11.73 -9.17 28.73
CA GLU A 131 10.59 -8.65 29.50
C GLU A 131 10.01 -7.37 28.90
N GLU A 132 10.85 -6.50 28.34
CA GLU A 132 10.39 -5.31 27.62
C GLU A 132 9.62 -5.68 26.35
N CYS A 133 10.13 -6.66 25.59
CA CYS A 133 9.44 -7.18 24.40
C CYS A 133 8.09 -7.81 24.76
N GLN A 134 8.00 -8.53 25.88
CA GLN A 134 6.72 -9.06 26.38
C GLN A 134 5.73 -7.95 26.73
N LYS A 135 6.18 -6.86 27.34
CA LYS A 135 5.32 -5.71 27.63
C LYS A 135 4.84 -5.01 26.36
N MET A 136 5.66 -4.99 25.31
CA MET A 136 5.27 -4.45 24.01
C MET A 136 4.23 -5.34 23.33
N ILE A 137 4.45 -6.66 23.33
CA ILE A 137 3.50 -7.61 22.74
C ILE A 137 2.15 -7.52 23.43
N ARG A 138 2.10 -7.52 24.77
CA ARG A 138 0.84 -7.39 25.55
C ARG A 138 -0.02 -6.17 25.24
N ARG A 139 0.52 -5.16 24.56
CA ARG A 139 -0.24 -3.97 24.13
C ARG A 139 -1.04 -4.20 22.84
N PHE A 140 -0.60 -5.16 22.03
CA PHE A 140 -1.14 -5.45 20.69
C PHE A 140 -1.69 -6.87 20.58
N ASP A 141 -1.32 -7.75 21.51
CA ASP A 141 -1.88 -9.08 21.76
C ASP A 141 -3.33 -8.94 22.28
N LEU A 142 -4.28 -9.19 21.38
CA LEU A 142 -5.72 -9.04 21.60
C LEU A 142 -6.33 -10.30 22.18
N ASP A 143 -5.82 -11.47 21.82
CA ASP A 143 -6.32 -12.77 22.29
C ASP A 143 -5.65 -13.24 23.60
N GLY A 144 -4.53 -12.61 23.98
CA GLY A 144 -3.80 -12.85 25.20
C GLY A 144 -2.89 -14.08 25.15
N ASP A 145 -2.57 -14.60 23.97
CA ASP A 145 -1.73 -15.79 23.79
C ASP A 145 -0.23 -15.52 24.01
N GLY A 146 0.15 -14.25 24.15
CA GLY A 146 1.51 -13.81 24.43
C GLY A 146 2.42 -13.74 23.20
N VAL A 147 1.86 -13.84 21.99
CA VAL A 147 2.52 -13.57 20.72
C VAL A 147 1.71 -12.54 19.92
N ILE A 148 2.20 -12.14 18.74
CA ILE A 148 1.41 -11.33 17.79
C ILE A 148 1.20 -12.17 16.54
N SER A 149 -0.05 -12.51 16.28
CA SER A 149 -0.49 -13.15 15.05
C SER A 149 -0.46 -12.18 13.87
N PHE A 150 -0.56 -12.69 12.64
CA PHE A 150 -0.63 -11.83 11.46
C PHE A 150 -1.83 -10.86 11.50
N GLU A 151 -2.96 -11.31 12.05
CA GLU A 151 -4.18 -10.52 12.15
C GLU A 151 -4.02 -9.35 13.14
N GLU A 152 -3.41 -9.60 14.29
CA GLU A 152 -3.09 -8.57 15.30
C GLU A 152 -2.04 -7.59 14.79
N PHE A 153 -1.03 -8.08 14.06
CA PHE A 153 -0.04 -7.23 13.41
C PHE A 153 -0.67 -6.33 12.33
N ARG A 154 -1.65 -6.85 11.58
CA ARG A 154 -2.42 -6.06 10.63
C ARG A 154 -3.22 -4.96 11.34
N ILE A 155 -3.89 -5.28 12.43
CA ILE A 155 -4.65 -4.31 13.24
C ILE A 155 -3.72 -3.25 13.86
N MET A 156 -2.48 -3.60 14.20
CA MET A 156 -1.49 -2.64 14.71
C MET A 156 -1.09 -1.56 13.68
N LEU A 157 -1.13 -1.88 12.39
CA LEU A 157 -0.66 -1.01 11.30
C LEU A 157 -1.78 -0.34 10.48
N LEU A 158 -3.04 -0.52 10.90
CA LEU A 158 -4.24 0.14 10.38
C LEU A 158 -4.79 1.12 11.41
#